data_AF-A0A813J7J0-F1
#
_entry.id   AF-A0A813J7J0-F1
#
_cell.length_a   1.000
_cell.length_b   1.000
_cell.length_c   1.000
_cell.angle_alpha   90.00
_cell.angle_beta   90.00
_cell.angle_gamma   90.00
#
_symmetry.space_group_name_H-M   'P 1'
#
loop_
_entity.id
_entity.type
_entity.pdbx_description
1 polymer ?
#
loop_
_entity_poly.entity_id
_entity_poly.type
_entity_poly.pdbx_seq_one_letter_code
_entity_poly.pdbx_strand_id
1 'polypeptide(L)'
;MEPPQRRRLPRGRAFVPTFFNTNGRLERGRAPKETENRLYVPIHNGLVLVQPAPDGKLEPALLPRKGAEAFLSEPECMEAWVGGATQGALESLAAAARGSDDGQGVAASFWLLELSGLPEAPSPESLGLPEGAKWCPLRDRAGPSVCDNLAADDQAALLGVARGLALWHNSVKFCANCGGRTAPFRAGGNRKCDECGTRFRPRVDPSVIVLVVNGSKCLLGRKADWPQGRYSTLAGFVEFGETFEECVVREVEEESGVLVDPTSLRFVASQPWLFPRSLMVGYIAQADSTSVTVDEDELQDVRWFEAKEVRASLEGNPEAEGGFHVPSKVSLARTLIQTWLDEADWPQGRYSTLAGFVEFGETFEECVVREVEEESGVLVDPISLRFVASQPWLFPRSLMVGYIAQADSTSVTVDEDELQDVRWFEAKEVRASLEGNPEAEGGFHVPSKMSLARTLIQTWLDEADWPQGRYSTLAGFVEFGETFEECVVREVEEESGFLVGPTSLRFV
;
A
#
# COMPACT_ATOMS: atom_id res chain seq x y z
N MET A 1 19.78 32.76 22.46
CA MET A 1 20.00 31.82 21.35
C MET A 1 18.91 30.77 21.47
N GLU A 2 17.98 30.75 20.51
CA GLU A 2 16.93 29.73 20.45
C GLU A 2 17.56 28.34 20.29
N PRO A 3 16.96 27.28 20.88
CA PRO A 3 17.42 25.92 20.66
C PRO A 3 17.19 25.52 19.19
N PRO A 4 18.10 24.75 18.57
CA PRO A 4 18.02 24.41 17.16
C PRO A 4 16.76 23.58 16.88
N GLN A 5 15.94 24.04 15.95
CA GLN A 5 14.81 23.28 15.40
C GLN A 5 15.32 21.96 14.82
N ARG A 6 14.91 20.84 15.42
CA ARG A 6 15.13 19.49 14.86
C ARG A 6 14.38 19.40 13.53
N ARG A 7 15.09 19.53 12.41
CA ARG A 7 14.59 19.11 11.09
C ARG A 7 14.36 17.60 11.15
N ARG A 8 13.10 17.17 11.14
CA ARG A 8 12.74 15.78 10.85
C ARG A 8 13.17 15.48 9.40
N LEU A 9 14.09 14.53 9.23
CA LEU A 9 14.39 13.97 7.92
C LEU A 9 13.14 13.27 7.35
N PRO A 10 12.87 13.37 6.04
CA PRO A 10 11.74 12.71 5.43
C PRO A 10 11.90 11.19 5.49
N ARG A 11 10.89 10.49 6.04
CA ARG A 11 10.80 9.03 5.97
C ARG A 11 10.84 8.61 4.50
N GLY A 12 11.87 7.85 4.13
CA GLY A 12 11.99 7.26 2.79
C GLY A 12 10.71 6.49 2.43
N ARG A 13 10.14 6.81 1.26
CA ARG A 13 8.93 6.19 0.74
C ARG A 13 9.19 4.70 0.48
N ALA A 14 8.45 3.83 1.17
CA ALA A 14 8.13 2.51 0.63
C ALA A 14 7.31 2.73 -0.64
N PHE A 15 7.59 2.01 -1.72
CA PHE A 15 6.74 2.02 -2.91
C PHE A 15 5.47 1.21 -2.60
N VAL A 16 4.48 1.89 -2.02
CA VAL A 16 3.12 1.41 -1.82
C VAL A 16 2.32 1.84 -3.05
N PRO A 17 1.38 1.03 -3.60
CA PRO A 17 0.55 1.42 -4.75
C PRO A 17 0.02 2.84 -4.55
N THR A 18 0.59 3.76 -5.32
CA THR A 18 0.68 5.17 -4.94
C THR A 18 -0.70 5.80 -4.87
N PHE A 19 -1.57 5.39 -5.78
CA PHE A 19 -2.69 6.21 -6.17
C PHE A 19 -3.95 6.10 -5.29
N PHE A 20 -4.14 4.98 -4.59
CA PHE A 20 -5.21 4.81 -3.60
C PHE A 20 -4.69 4.66 -2.18
N ASN A 21 -3.38 4.85 -1.99
CA ASN A 21 -2.78 4.77 -0.67
C ASN A 21 -3.14 6.02 0.13
N THR A 22 -4.09 5.85 1.03
CA THR A 22 -4.48 6.93 1.93
C THR A 22 -3.56 6.99 3.16
N ASN A 23 -2.80 5.96 3.54
CA ASN A 23 -1.94 5.95 4.74
C ASN A 23 -2.55 6.70 5.94
N GLY A 24 -3.81 6.42 6.26
CA GLY A 24 -4.54 7.07 7.37
C GLY A 24 -4.95 8.54 7.14
N ARG A 25 -4.86 9.06 5.92
CA ARG A 25 -5.27 10.44 5.54
C ARG A 25 -6.76 10.55 5.22
N LEU A 26 -7.36 9.49 4.68
CA LEU A 26 -8.82 9.37 4.50
C LEU A 26 -9.35 8.31 5.48
N GLU A 27 -9.90 8.78 6.59
CA GLU A 27 -10.40 7.98 7.70
C GLU A 27 -11.84 7.53 7.44
N ARG A 28 -12.08 6.21 7.44
CA ARG A 28 -13.41 5.61 7.21
C ARG A 28 -13.92 4.98 8.49
N GLY A 29 -14.20 5.83 9.46
CA GLY A 29 -14.77 5.46 10.76
C GLY A 29 -16.29 5.60 10.77
N ARG A 30 -16.81 6.01 11.92
CA ARG A 30 -18.23 6.35 12.08
C ARG A 30 -18.51 7.72 11.47
N ALA A 31 -19.59 7.83 10.71
CA ALA A 31 -20.04 9.14 10.21
C ALA A 31 -20.24 10.13 11.37
N PRO A 32 -19.78 11.38 11.24
CA PRO A 32 -19.96 12.40 12.27
C PRO A 32 -21.44 12.73 12.45
N LYS A 33 -21.82 13.04 13.70
CA LYS A 33 -23.19 13.47 14.03
C LYS A 33 -23.44 14.93 13.64
N GLU A 34 -22.40 15.76 13.71
CA GLU A 34 -22.47 17.18 13.37
C GLU A 34 -22.51 17.38 11.86
N THR A 35 -23.20 18.43 11.44
CA THR A 35 -23.59 18.62 10.04
C THR A 35 -23.09 19.94 9.42
N GLU A 36 -22.42 20.79 10.20
CA GLU A 36 -21.95 22.11 9.76
C GLU A 36 -20.64 22.03 8.96
N ASN A 37 -19.82 21.01 9.19
CA ASN A 37 -18.49 20.87 8.60
C ASN A 37 -18.41 19.95 7.36
N ARG A 38 -19.57 19.66 6.74
CA ARG A 38 -19.66 18.76 5.58
C ARG A 38 -19.19 19.44 4.30
N LEU A 39 -18.29 18.77 3.61
CA LEU A 39 -17.85 19.08 2.25
C LEU A 39 -18.34 17.98 1.32
N TYR A 40 -19.00 18.38 0.24
CA TYR A 40 -19.64 17.47 -0.68
C TYR A 40 -18.77 17.22 -1.91
N VAL A 41 -18.66 15.96 -2.31
CA VAL A 41 -18.00 15.46 -3.51
C VAL A 41 -19.09 15.15 -4.53
N PRO A 42 -19.31 16.03 -5.52
CA PRO A 42 -20.39 15.86 -6.49
C PRO A 42 -20.06 14.74 -7.49
N ILE A 43 -21.03 13.87 -7.75
CA ILE A 43 -20.96 12.83 -8.78
C ILE A 43 -22.22 12.90 -9.64
N HIS A 44 -22.06 12.84 -10.97
CA HIS A 44 -23.18 12.78 -11.92
C HIS A 44 -22.88 11.74 -13.00
N ASN A 45 -23.73 10.71 -13.12
CA ASN A 45 -23.58 9.58 -14.02
C ASN A 45 -22.18 8.95 -14.02
N GLY A 46 -21.53 8.91 -12.85
CA GLY A 46 -20.17 8.40 -12.67
C GLY A 46 -19.06 9.35 -13.13
N LEU A 47 -19.38 10.56 -13.57
CA LEU A 47 -18.43 11.66 -13.77
C LEU A 47 -18.10 12.30 -12.43
N VAL A 48 -16.84 12.69 -12.28
CA VAL A 48 -16.34 13.44 -11.12
C VAL A 48 -16.21 14.92 -11.50
N LEU A 49 -16.42 15.81 -10.54
CA LEU A 49 -16.20 17.24 -10.70
C LEU A 49 -14.80 17.62 -10.19
N VAL A 50 -13.99 18.20 -11.06
CA VAL A 50 -12.63 18.65 -10.73
C VAL A 50 -12.43 20.10 -11.12
N GLN A 51 -11.44 20.74 -10.52
CA GLN A 51 -11.04 22.12 -10.81
C GLN A 51 -9.51 22.24 -10.94
N PRO A 52 -9.01 23.32 -11.57
CA PRO A 52 -7.57 23.60 -11.61
C PRO A 52 -7.02 23.86 -10.19
N ALA A 53 -5.94 23.19 -9.84
CA ALA A 53 -5.17 23.43 -8.63
C ALA A 53 -4.11 24.54 -8.86
N PRO A 54 -3.60 25.20 -7.80
CA PRO A 54 -2.61 26.27 -7.93
C PRO A 54 -1.30 25.88 -8.64
N ASP A 55 -0.94 24.60 -8.63
CA ASP A 55 0.26 24.04 -9.27
C ASP A 55 0.04 23.65 -10.75
N GLY A 56 -1.14 23.93 -11.31
CA GLY A 56 -1.51 23.59 -12.69
C GLY A 56 -2.04 22.16 -12.87
N LYS A 57 -2.08 21.35 -11.81
CA LYS A 57 -2.75 20.04 -11.81
C LYS A 57 -4.25 20.17 -11.60
N LEU A 58 -4.95 19.04 -11.46
CA LEU A 58 -6.35 18.98 -11.09
C LEU A 58 -6.51 18.62 -9.61
N GLU A 59 -7.58 19.11 -9.00
CA GLU A 59 -8.03 18.69 -7.67
C GLU A 59 -9.56 18.51 -7.64
N PRO A 60 -10.11 17.78 -6.65
CA PRO A 60 -11.55 17.64 -6.47
C PRO A 60 -12.22 19.00 -6.24
N ALA A 61 -13.29 19.28 -6.98
CA ALA A 61 -14.12 20.45 -6.72
C ALA A 61 -15.15 20.09 -5.65
N LEU A 62 -14.94 20.62 -4.43
CA LEU A 62 -15.79 20.34 -3.28
C LEU A 62 -16.84 21.44 -3.10
N LEU A 63 -18.07 21.05 -2.74
CA LEU A 63 -19.14 22.00 -2.43
C LEU A 63 -19.33 22.09 -0.91
N PRO A 64 -19.31 23.29 -0.31
CA PRO A 64 -19.82 23.49 1.04
C PRO A 64 -21.32 23.15 1.11
N ARG A 65 -21.83 22.89 2.32
CA ARG A 65 -23.25 22.57 2.53
C ARG A 65 -24.22 23.55 1.86
N LYS A 66 -23.95 24.85 1.94
CA LYS A 66 -24.78 25.89 1.32
C LYS A 66 -24.92 25.70 -0.20
N GLY A 67 -23.88 25.20 -0.87
CA GLY A 67 -23.91 24.90 -2.32
C GLY A 67 -24.60 23.57 -2.64
N ALA A 68 -24.64 22.62 -1.70
CA ALA A 68 -25.30 21.33 -1.87
C ALA A 68 -26.79 21.34 -1.54
N GLU A 69 -27.25 22.28 -0.71
CA GLU A 69 -28.59 22.29 -0.10
C GLU A 69 -29.74 22.21 -1.12
N ALA A 70 -29.64 22.95 -2.22
CA ALA A 70 -30.65 22.93 -3.28
C ALA A 70 -30.80 21.55 -3.94
N PHE A 71 -29.73 20.76 -4.00
CA PHE A 71 -29.76 19.41 -4.57
C PHE A 71 -30.23 18.38 -3.55
N LEU A 72 -29.94 18.58 -2.26
CA LEU A 72 -30.37 17.65 -1.21
C LEU A 72 -31.89 17.65 -0.99
N SER A 73 -32.59 18.70 -1.41
CA SER A 73 -34.06 18.72 -1.46
C SER A 73 -34.65 17.95 -2.63
N GLU A 74 -33.87 17.59 -3.65
CA GLU A 74 -34.34 16.84 -4.81
C GLU A 74 -34.49 15.35 -4.47
N PRO A 75 -35.67 14.74 -4.65
CA PRO A 75 -35.93 13.36 -4.22
C PRO A 75 -35.04 12.29 -4.87
N GLU A 76 -34.52 12.57 -6.06
CA GLU A 76 -33.67 11.65 -6.83
C GLU A 76 -32.17 11.84 -6.54
N CYS A 77 -31.81 12.88 -5.78
CA CYS A 77 -30.46 13.13 -5.31
C CYS A 77 -30.28 12.56 -3.90
N MET A 78 -29.03 12.27 -3.51
CA MET A 78 -28.77 11.80 -2.16
C MET A 78 -27.37 12.14 -1.66
N GLU A 79 -27.18 12.02 -0.34
CA GLU A 79 -25.87 12.13 0.29
C GLU A 79 -25.42 10.84 0.97
N ALA A 80 -24.10 10.60 0.96
CA ALA A 80 -23.51 9.51 1.71
C ALA A 80 -22.17 9.90 2.32
N TRP A 81 -21.86 9.37 3.50
CA TRP A 81 -20.58 9.58 4.15
C TRP A 81 -19.46 8.84 3.41
N VAL A 82 -18.41 9.55 3.03
CA VAL A 82 -17.25 8.99 2.33
C VAL A 82 -16.09 8.76 3.29
N GLY A 83 -15.79 9.74 4.15
CA GLY A 83 -14.69 9.67 5.10
C GLY A 83 -14.27 11.03 5.63
N GLY A 84 -13.43 11.02 6.66
CA GLY A 84 -12.83 12.22 7.24
C GLY A 84 -11.35 12.36 6.88
N ALA A 85 -10.79 13.55 7.07
CA ALA A 85 -9.35 13.75 7.02
C ALA A 85 -8.89 14.76 8.07
N THR A 86 -7.79 14.43 8.73
CA THR A 86 -7.13 15.27 9.74
C THR A 86 -5.70 15.65 9.34
N GLN A 87 -5.23 15.15 8.18
CA GLN A 87 -3.87 15.30 7.70
C GLN A 87 -3.82 15.05 6.18
N GLY A 88 -2.72 15.48 5.54
CA GLY A 88 -2.48 15.24 4.11
C GLY A 88 -3.12 16.29 3.21
N ALA A 89 -3.13 16.04 1.89
CA ALA A 89 -3.61 17.05 0.94
C ALA A 89 -5.13 17.25 1.03
N LEU A 90 -5.86 16.25 1.55
CA LEU A 90 -7.29 16.37 1.82
C LEU A 90 -7.60 17.40 2.92
N GLU A 91 -6.76 17.52 3.95
CA GLU A 91 -6.93 18.55 4.99
C GLU A 91 -6.79 19.95 4.39
N SER A 92 -5.73 20.18 3.61
CA SER A 92 -5.49 21.45 2.93
C SER A 92 -6.59 21.79 1.93
N LEU A 93 -7.05 20.80 1.16
CA LEU A 93 -8.17 20.95 0.23
C LEU A 93 -9.46 21.35 0.95
N ALA A 94 -9.72 20.74 2.11
CA ALA A 94 -10.90 21.05 2.90
C ALA A 94 -10.85 22.47 3.50
N ALA A 95 -9.69 22.92 3.97
CA ALA A 95 -9.49 24.27 4.45
C ALA A 95 -9.75 25.31 3.34
N ALA A 96 -9.19 25.08 2.15
CA ALA A 96 -9.40 25.95 0.99
C ALA A 96 -10.89 26.04 0.59
N ALA A 97 -11.60 24.90 0.57
CA ALA A 97 -13.01 24.85 0.23
C ALA A 97 -13.94 25.58 1.24
N ARG A 98 -13.49 25.79 2.48
CA ARG A 98 -14.27 26.48 3.53
C ARG A 98 -14.07 28.01 3.55
N GLY A 99 -13.00 28.53 2.96
CA GLY A 99 -12.79 29.97 2.78
C GLY A 99 -12.37 30.78 4.02
N SER A 100 -11.84 30.15 5.09
CA SER A 100 -11.35 30.84 6.30
C SER A 100 -10.10 30.18 6.89
N ASP A 101 -9.12 30.99 7.36
CA ASP A 101 -7.94 30.55 8.11
C ASP A 101 -8.28 29.93 9.49
N ASP A 102 -9.51 30.11 9.99
CA ASP A 102 -9.98 29.68 11.31
C ASP A 102 -10.21 28.15 11.46
N GLY A 103 -9.77 27.35 10.49
CA GLY A 103 -10.10 25.91 10.38
C GLY A 103 -8.93 24.95 10.49
N GLN A 104 -7.69 25.42 10.71
CA GLN A 104 -6.54 24.52 10.90
C GLN A 104 -6.77 23.62 12.12
N GLY A 105 -6.76 22.30 11.92
CA GLY A 105 -7.00 21.30 12.97
C GLY A 105 -8.45 20.82 13.14
N VAL A 106 -9.42 21.34 12.37
CA VAL A 106 -10.80 20.79 12.38
C VAL A 106 -10.92 19.68 11.33
N ALA A 107 -11.18 18.45 11.77
CA ALA A 107 -11.34 17.30 10.89
C ALA A 107 -12.30 17.59 9.72
N ALA A 108 -11.80 17.42 8.50
CA ALA A 108 -12.60 17.51 7.29
C ALA A 108 -13.61 16.37 7.26
N SER A 109 -14.82 16.66 6.80
CA SER A 109 -15.90 15.68 6.69
C SER A 109 -16.39 15.62 5.25
N PHE A 110 -15.99 14.60 4.50
CA PHE A 110 -16.38 14.43 3.09
C PHE A 110 -17.62 13.55 2.90
N TRP A 111 -18.56 14.07 2.14
CA TRP A 111 -19.82 13.43 1.79
C TRP A 111 -19.95 13.33 0.28
N LEU A 112 -20.40 12.20 -0.24
CA LEU A 112 -20.90 12.09 -1.60
C LEU A 112 -22.13 13.00 -1.74
N LEU A 113 -22.19 13.78 -2.81
CA LEU A 113 -23.43 14.36 -3.32
C LEU A 113 -23.73 13.69 -4.67
N GLU A 114 -24.70 12.80 -4.67
CA GLU A 114 -25.05 12.02 -5.84
C GLU A 114 -26.17 12.69 -6.62
N LEU A 115 -25.86 13.09 -7.85
CA LEU A 115 -26.68 13.97 -8.69
C LEU A 115 -27.24 13.28 -9.94
N SER A 116 -27.00 11.98 -10.16
CA SER A 116 -27.45 11.28 -11.37
C SER A 116 -28.98 11.17 -11.49
N GLY A 117 -29.73 11.60 -10.47
CA GLY A 117 -31.17 11.82 -10.56
C GLY A 117 -31.56 12.98 -11.47
N LEU A 118 -30.65 13.94 -11.69
CA LEU A 118 -30.87 15.10 -12.56
C LEU A 118 -30.68 14.72 -14.04
N PRO A 119 -31.50 15.28 -14.94
CA PRO A 119 -31.41 14.99 -16.38
C PRO A 119 -30.06 15.40 -16.97
N GLU A 120 -29.49 16.50 -16.48
CA GLU A 120 -28.19 17.04 -16.91
C GLU A 120 -27.34 17.39 -15.69
N ALA A 121 -26.01 17.35 -15.87
CA ALA A 121 -25.08 17.75 -14.82
C ALA A 121 -25.15 19.28 -14.63
N PRO A 122 -25.20 19.80 -13.40
CA PRO A 122 -25.16 21.24 -13.15
C PRO A 122 -23.89 21.85 -13.73
N SER A 123 -24.01 23.05 -14.33
CA SER A 123 -22.84 23.73 -14.87
C SER A 123 -21.89 24.14 -13.73
N PRO A 124 -20.56 24.04 -13.88
CA PRO A 124 -19.62 24.45 -12.84
C PRO A 124 -19.85 25.90 -12.36
N GLU A 125 -20.23 26.80 -13.27
CA GLU A 125 -20.54 28.20 -12.95
C GLU A 125 -21.77 28.32 -12.06
N SER A 126 -22.81 27.50 -12.32
CA SER A 126 -24.02 27.47 -11.48
C SER A 126 -23.75 26.97 -10.06
N LEU A 127 -22.67 26.22 -9.88
CA LEU A 127 -22.18 25.75 -8.58
C LEU A 127 -21.23 26.75 -7.90
N GLY A 128 -20.96 27.90 -8.52
CA GLY A 128 -20.04 28.91 -8.01
C GLY A 128 -18.56 28.50 -8.07
N LEU A 129 -18.20 27.58 -8.97
CA LEU A 129 -16.83 27.09 -9.14
C LEU A 129 -16.03 27.98 -10.11
N PRO A 130 -14.68 27.99 -9.99
CA PRO A 130 -13.82 28.82 -10.84
C PRO A 130 -13.82 28.37 -12.31
N GLU A 131 -13.38 29.27 -13.19
CA GLU A 131 -13.15 28.96 -14.60
C GLU A 131 -12.18 27.77 -14.76
N GLY A 132 -12.52 26.84 -15.65
CA GLY A 132 -11.74 25.61 -15.87
C GLY A 132 -12.21 24.40 -15.03
N ALA A 133 -13.12 24.59 -14.07
CA ALA A 133 -13.82 23.48 -13.43
C ALA A 133 -14.65 22.70 -14.44
N LYS A 134 -14.68 21.37 -14.34
CA LYS A 134 -15.33 20.50 -15.32
C LYS A 134 -15.73 19.14 -14.78
N TRP A 135 -16.79 18.60 -15.36
CA TRP A 135 -17.16 17.19 -15.24
C TRP A 135 -16.31 16.33 -16.16
N CYS A 136 -15.75 15.25 -15.63
CA CYS A 136 -14.91 14.34 -16.42
C CYS A 136 -14.98 12.91 -15.89
N PRO A 137 -14.72 11.91 -16.75
CA PRO A 137 -14.54 10.55 -16.27
C PRO A 137 -13.28 10.48 -15.41
N LEU A 138 -13.38 9.83 -14.24
CA LEU A 138 -12.22 9.68 -13.36
C LEU A 138 -11.07 8.92 -14.06
N ARG A 139 -11.41 8.00 -14.97
CA ARG A 139 -10.48 7.30 -15.86
C ARG A 139 -10.99 7.28 -17.28
N ASP A 140 -10.12 7.56 -18.23
CA ASP A 140 -10.37 7.42 -19.67
C ASP A 140 -9.60 6.21 -20.22
N ARG A 141 -10.24 5.41 -21.09
CA ARG A 141 -9.57 4.30 -21.79
C ARG A 141 -8.70 4.80 -22.94
N ALA A 142 -9.07 5.93 -23.56
CA ALA A 142 -8.47 6.45 -24.78
C ALA A 142 -7.49 7.62 -24.55
N GLY A 143 -7.42 8.19 -23.34
CA GLY A 143 -6.67 9.42 -23.07
C GLY A 143 -6.01 9.47 -21.69
N PRO A 144 -5.32 10.59 -21.35
CA PRO A 144 -4.75 10.81 -20.03
C PRO A 144 -5.86 10.82 -18.98
N SER A 145 -5.73 9.96 -17.98
CA SER A 145 -6.71 9.84 -16.91
C SER A 145 -6.68 11.10 -16.04
N VAL A 146 -7.83 11.57 -15.56
CA VAL A 146 -7.88 12.60 -14.49
C VAL A 146 -6.99 12.18 -13.33
N CYS A 147 -7.01 10.88 -13.03
CA CYS A 147 -6.13 10.27 -12.05
C CYS A 147 -4.65 10.61 -12.23
N ASP A 148 -4.15 10.59 -13.47
CA ASP A 148 -2.73 10.81 -13.74
C ASP A 148 -2.32 12.28 -13.54
N ASN A 149 -3.29 13.20 -13.45
CA ASN A 149 -3.08 14.64 -13.31
C ASN A 149 -3.65 15.22 -12.00
N LEU A 150 -3.98 14.39 -11.01
CA LEU A 150 -4.38 14.90 -9.69
C LEU A 150 -3.18 15.44 -8.90
N ALA A 151 -3.42 16.46 -8.09
CA ALA A 151 -2.41 17.08 -7.26
C ALA A 151 -1.85 16.12 -6.18
N ALA A 152 -2.69 15.23 -5.65
CA ALA A 152 -2.30 14.25 -4.63
C ALA A 152 -3.08 12.91 -4.70
N ASP A 153 -2.45 11.85 -4.20
CA ASP A 153 -3.01 10.48 -4.23
C ASP A 153 -4.24 10.30 -3.31
N ASP A 154 -4.28 10.98 -2.17
CA ASP A 154 -5.43 10.91 -1.25
C ASP A 154 -6.69 11.59 -1.83
N GLN A 155 -6.53 12.56 -2.74
CA GLN A 155 -7.63 13.13 -3.53
C GLN A 155 -8.24 12.11 -4.49
N ALA A 156 -7.41 11.26 -5.10
CA ALA A 156 -7.89 10.18 -5.95
C ALA A 156 -8.69 9.14 -5.17
N ALA A 157 -8.24 8.80 -3.97
CA ALA A 157 -8.98 7.94 -3.08
C ALA A 157 -10.34 8.52 -2.70
N LEU A 158 -10.41 9.83 -2.43
CA LEU A 158 -11.68 10.51 -2.18
C LEU A 158 -12.64 10.40 -3.38
N LEU A 159 -12.18 10.79 -4.57
CA LEU A 159 -12.99 10.76 -5.80
C LEU A 159 -13.42 9.34 -6.17
N GLY A 160 -12.51 8.38 -6.08
CA GLY A 160 -12.78 6.99 -6.41
C GLY A 160 -13.87 6.41 -5.50
N VAL A 161 -13.79 6.63 -4.19
CA VAL A 161 -14.78 6.11 -3.23
C VAL A 161 -16.14 6.77 -3.46
N ALA A 162 -16.19 8.09 -3.59
CA ALA A 162 -17.42 8.82 -3.87
C ALA A 162 -18.09 8.30 -5.15
N ARG A 163 -17.31 8.18 -6.24
CA ARG A 163 -17.78 7.62 -7.52
C ARG A 163 -18.28 6.18 -7.39
N GLY A 164 -17.52 5.31 -6.73
CA GLY A 164 -17.90 3.91 -6.53
C GLY A 164 -19.20 3.78 -5.74
N LEU A 165 -19.37 4.59 -4.69
CA LEU A 165 -20.57 4.60 -3.86
C LEU A 165 -21.79 5.12 -4.64
N ALA A 166 -21.64 6.19 -5.42
CA ALA A 166 -22.65 6.71 -6.34
C ALA A 166 -23.13 5.66 -7.35
N LEU A 167 -22.19 5.04 -8.08
CA LEU A 167 -22.51 3.98 -9.04
C LEU A 167 -23.22 2.80 -8.38
N TRP A 168 -22.79 2.42 -7.18
CA TRP A 168 -23.46 1.37 -6.42
C TRP A 168 -24.89 1.76 -6.04
N HIS A 169 -25.11 2.96 -5.51
CA HIS A 169 -26.45 3.44 -5.16
C HIS A 169 -27.41 3.43 -6.36
N ASN A 170 -26.92 3.79 -7.54
CA ASN A 170 -27.69 3.75 -8.78
C ASN A 170 -27.97 2.31 -9.25
N SER A 171 -27.07 1.36 -8.97
CA SER A 171 -27.27 -0.04 -9.33
C SER A 171 -28.23 -0.82 -8.40
N VAL A 172 -28.56 -0.29 -7.22
CA VAL A 172 -29.37 -0.99 -6.20
C VAL A 172 -30.59 -0.17 -5.77
N LYS A 173 -31.28 0.49 -6.72
CA LYS A 173 -32.52 1.26 -6.45
C LYS A 173 -33.70 0.37 -6.01
N PHE A 174 -33.71 -0.89 -6.46
CA PHE A 174 -34.76 -1.88 -6.17
C PHE A 174 -34.17 -3.10 -5.48
N CYS A 175 -34.99 -3.76 -4.66
CA CYS A 175 -34.62 -4.91 -3.86
C CYS A 175 -34.55 -6.17 -4.72
N ALA A 176 -33.39 -6.81 -4.81
CA ALA A 176 -33.22 -8.07 -5.53
C ALA A 176 -34.04 -9.24 -4.92
N ASN A 177 -34.56 -9.12 -3.69
CA ASN A 177 -35.36 -10.15 -3.03
C ASN A 177 -36.88 -10.01 -3.30
N CYS A 178 -37.43 -8.79 -3.29
CA CYS A 178 -38.89 -8.58 -3.38
C CYS A 178 -39.33 -7.58 -4.45
N GLY A 179 -38.41 -6.92 -5.17
CA GLY A 179 -38.72 -5.89 -6.16
C GLY A 179 -39.02 -4.49 -5.58
N GLY A 180 -39.25 -4.38 -4.27
CA GLY A 180 -39.55 -3.11 -3.59
C GLY A 180 -38.42 -2.09 -3.63
N ARG A 181 -38.74 -0.81 -3.41
CA ARG A 181 -37.73 0.26 -3.36
C ARG A 181 -36.77 0.07 -2.18
N THR A 182 -35.52 0.48 -2.38
CA THR A 182 -34.54 0.58 -1.29
C THR A 182 -34.20 2.03 -1.01
N ALA A 183 -33.95 2.36 0.25
CA ALA A 183 -33.53 3.67 0.71
C ALA A 183 -32.11 3.62 1.30
N PRO A 184 -31.30 4.69 1.15
CA PRO A 184 -30.02 4.81 1.84
C PRO A 184 -30.16 4.67 3.37
N PHE A 185 -29.16 4.05 4.00
CA PHE A 185 -29.09 3.81 5.44
C PHE A 185 -27.64 3.94 5.93
N ARG A 186 -27.41 4.17 7.23
CA ARG A 186 -26.08 4.39 7.83
C ARG A 186 -25.28 5.48 7.11
N ALA A 187 -25.88 6.68 7.01
CA ALA A 187 -25.29 7.79 6.28
C ALA A 187 -24.90 7.40 4.84
N GLY A 188 -25.76 6.65 4.14
CA GLY A 188 -25.54 6.21 2.77
C GLY A 188 -24.50 5.10 2.58
N GLY A 189 -23.77 4.64 3.61
CA GLY A 189 -22.88 3.48 3.46
C GLY A 189 -23.61 2.16 3.15
N ASN A 190 -24.95 2.14 3.27
CA ASN A 190 -25.81 0.99 3.05
C ASN A 190 -27.11 1.41 2.34
N ARG A 191 -27.85 0.41 1.84
CA ARG A 191 -29.27 0.58 1.45
C ARG A 191 -30.12 -0.47 2.17
N LYS A 192 -31.37 -0.15 2.46
CA LYS A 192 -32.34 -1.04 3.09
C LYS A 192 -33.64 -1.02 2.28
N CYS A 193 -34.24 -2.18 2.03
CA CYS A 193 -35.58 -2.27 1.47
C CYS A 193 -36.62 -1.88 2.50
N ASP A 194 -37.53 -0.97 2.14
CA ASP A 194 -38.57 -0.49 3.05
C ASP A 194 -39.71 -1.51 3.22
N GLU A 195 -39.90 -2.41 2.25
CA GLU A 195 -40.96 -3.41 2.26
C GLU A 195 -40.57 -4.68 3.05
N CYS A 196 -39.45 -5.33 2.68
CA CYS A 196 -39.04 -6.61 3.30
C CYS A 196 -37.89 -6.47 4.30
N GLY A 197 -37.30 -5.28 4.46
CA GLY A 197 -36.22 -5.04 5.42
C GLY A 197 -34.84 -5.54 5.02
N THR A 198 -34.68 -6.18 3.85
CA THR A 198 -33.39 -6.65 3.32
C THR A 198 -32.37 -5.53 3.24
N ARG A 199 -31.14 -5.81 3.67
CA ARG A 199 -30.04 -4.84 3.74
C ARG A 199 -29.01 -5.14 2.67
N PHE A 200 -28.57 -4.09 1.99
CA PHE A 200 -27.55 -4.14 0.96
C PHE A 200 -26.30 -3.38 1.42
N ARG A 201 -25.14 -3.94 1.07
CA ARG A 201 -23.82 -3.33 1.23
C ARG A 201 -23.22 -3.09 -0.16
N PRO A 202 -22.32 -2.11 -0.32
CA PRO A 202 -21.52 -1.97 -1.52
C PRO A 202 -20.90 -3.30 -1.94
N ARG A 203 -21.11 -3.69 -3.19
CA ARG A 203 -20.52 -4.89 -3.79
C ARG A 203 -19.12 -4.54 -4.28
N VAL A 204 -18.16 -5.40 -3.96
CA VAL A 204 -16.78 -5.35 -4.46
C VAL A 204 -16.53 -6.66 -5.18
N ASP A 205 -16.14 -6.57 -6.45
CA ASP A 205 -15.87 -7.72 -7.31
C ASP A 205 -14.37 -8.08 -7.21
N PRO A 206 -13.99 -9.21 -6.60
CA PRO A 206 -12.59 -9.62 -6.54
C PRO A 206 -12.06 -9.95 -7.93
N SER A 207 -10.84 -9.48 -8.21
CA SER A 207 -10.14 -9.75 -9.47
C SER A 207 -8.66 -9.87 -9.19
N VAL A 208 -7.98 -10.77 -9.88
CA VAL A 208 -6.53 -10.92 -9.81
C VAL A 208 -5.89 -10.16 -10.95
N ILE A 209 -4.66 -9.71 -10.74
CA ILE A 209 -3.80 -9.15 -11.78
C ILE A 209 -2.39 -9.70 -11.57
N VAL A 210 -1.79 -10.27 -12.59
CA VAL A 210 -0.55 -11.03 -12.45
C VAL A 210 0.49 -10.64 -13.48
N LEU A 211 1.71 -10.40 -13.01
CA LEU A 211 2.88 -10.33 -13.87
C LEU A 211 3.55 -11.71 -13.88
N VAL A 212 3.49 -12.38 -15.03
CA VAL A 212 4.12 -13.67 -15.24
C VAL A 212 5.55 -13.45 -15.73
N VAL A 213 6.52 -14.13 -15.13
CA VAL A 213 7.96 -13.95 -15.40
C VAL A 213 8.62 -15.26 -15.80
N ASN A 214 9.66 -15.17 -16.62
CA ASN A 214 10.54 -16.29 -16.96
C ASN A 214 11.97 -15.76 -17.15
N GLY A 215 12.81 -15.92 -16.12
CA GLY A 215 14.16 -15.36 -16.11
C GLY A 215 14.14 -13.83 -16.25
N SER A 216 14.79 -13.31 -17.30
CA SER A 216 14.85 -11.88 -17.61
C SER A 216 13.64 -11.32 -18.37
N LYS A 217 12.61 -12.15 -18.59
CA LYS A 217 11.42 -11.77 -19.39
C LYS A 217 10.17 -11.72 -18.55
N CYS A 218 9.21 -10.88 -18.96
CA CYS A 218 7.85 -10.89 -18.44
C CYS A 218 6.82 -10.99 -19.57
N LEU A 219 5.67 -11.59 -19.27
CA LEU A 219 4.55 -11.75 -20.20
C LEU A 219 3.62 -10.54 -20.07
N LEU A 220 3.29 -9.92 -21.20
CA LEU A 220 2.30 -8.84 -21.25
C LEU A 220 1.33 -9.06 -22.40
N GLY A 221 0.07 -8.68 -22.18
CA GLY A 221 -1.02 -8.80 -23.13
C GLY A 221 -1.66 -7.45 -23.48
N ARG A 222 -2.44 -7.42 -24.56
CA ARG A 222 -3.26 -6.26 -24.96
C ARG A 222 -4.62 -6.66 -25.51
N LYS A 223 -5.63 -5.85 -25.22
CA LYS A 223 -6.99 -6.01 -25.77
C LYS A 223 -7.15 -5.26 -27.10
N ALA A 224 -8.07 -5.72 -27.94
CA ALA A 224 -8.32 -5.13 -29.26
C ALA A 224 -8.88 -3.69 -29.19
N ASP A 225 -9.60 -3.34 -28.12
CA ASP A 225 -10.20 -2.02 -27.90
C ASP A 225 -9.22 -0.98 -27.31
N TRP A 226 -7.95 -1.36 -27.04
CA TRP A 226 -6.95 -0.48 -26.48
C TRP A 226 -6.21 0.32 -27.57
N PRO A 227 -5.69 1.52 -27.22
CA PRO A 227 -4.78 2.25 -28.10
C PRO A 227 -3.62 1.36 -28.57
N GLN A 228 -3.23 1.51 -29.84
CA GLN A 228 -2.16 0.73 -30.43
C GLN A 228 -0.86 0.85 -29.62
N GLY A 229 -0.20 -0.29 -29.39
CA GLY A 229 1.06 -0.35 -28.65
C GLY A 229 0.91 -0.36 -27.13
N ARG A 230 -0.31 -0.29 -26.57
CA ARG A 230 -0.51 -0.44 -25.11
C ARG A 230 -0.52 -1.91 -24.71
N TYR A 231 0.33 -2.28 -23.76
CA TYR A 231 0.36 -3.61 -23.13
C TYR A 231 0.21 -3.50 -21.61
N SER A 232 -0.30 -4.55 -20.98
CA SER A 232 -0.44 -4.67 -19.52
C SER A 232 -0.23 -6.10 -19.07
N THR A 233 -0.17 -6.29 -17.76
CA THR A 233 -0.24 -7.61 -17.11
C THR A 233 -1.59 -8.28 -17.37
N LEU A 234 -1.64 -9.60 -17.25
CA LEU A 234 -2.87 -10.38 -17.36
C LEU A 234 -3.75 -10.18 -16.12
N ALA A 235 -5.07 -10.24 -16.27
CA ALA A 235 -6.00 -10.00 -15.18
C ALA A 235 -7.40 -10.51 -15.48
N GLY A 236 -8.04 -11.10 -14.48
CA GLY A 236 -9.44 -11.51 -14.58
C GLY A 236 -10.15 -11.66 -13.25
N PHE A 237 -11.41 -12.07 -13.31
CA PHE A 237 -12.31 -12.09 -12.16
C PHE A 237 -12.23 -13.43 -11.44
N VAL A 238 -12.33 -13.38 -10.11
CA VAL A 238 -12.39 -14.61 -9.31
C VAL A 238 -13.78 -15.23 -9.47
N GLU A 239 -13.82 -16.52 -9.79
CA GLU A 239 -15.07 -17.26 -9.93
C GLU A 239 -15.60 -17.80 -8.60
N PHE A 240 -16.85 -18.26 -8.59
CA PHE A 240 -17.47 -18.79 -7.39
C PHE A 240 -16.83 -20.11 -6.96
N GLY A 241 -16.25 -20.14 -5.76
CA GLY A 241 -15.59 -21.32 -5.21
C GLY A 241 -14.08 -21.36 -5.46
N GLU A 242 -13.54 -20.32 -6.10
CA GLU A 242 -12.13 -20.20 -6.46
C GLU A 242 -11.33 -19.38 -5.43
N THR A 243 -10.10 -19.80 -5.15
CA THR A 243 -9.09 -18.99 -4.44
C THR A 243 -8.47 -17.93 -5.37
N PHE A 244 -7.76 -16.94 -4.82
CA PHE A 244 -7.05 -15.98 -5.69
C PHE A 244 -5.95 -16.68 -6.49
N GLU A 245 -5.29 -17.67 -5.89
CA GLU A 245 -4.22 -18.43 -6.51
C GLU A 245 -4.74 -19.29 -7.67
N GLU A 246 -5.86 -19.99 -7.49
CA GLU A 246 -6.51 -20.74 -8.57
C GLU A 246 -6.94 -19.81 -9.72
N CYS A 247 -7.48 -18.63 -9.39
CA CYS A 247 -7.85 -17.61 -10.38
C CYS A 247 -6.64 -17.12 -11.18
N VAL A 248 -5.49 -16.90 -10.54
CA VAL A 248 -4.26 -16.53 -11.26
C VAL A 248 -3.84 -17.63 -12.23
N VAL A 249 -3.86 -18.89 -11.80
CA VAL A 249 -3.45 -20.02 -12.65
C VAL A 249 -4.39 -20.15 -13.86
N ARG A 250 -5.71 -20.14 -13.61
CA ARG A 250 -6.73 -20.24 -14.66
C ARG A 250 -6.65 -19.11 -15.67
N GLU A 251 -6.64 -17.85 -15.21
CA GLU A 251 -6.65 -16.68 -16.10
C GLU A 251 -5.40 -16.62 -16.99
N VAL A 252 -4.22 -16.99 -16.47
CA VAL A 252 -3.00 -17.03 -17.28
C VAL A 252 -3.08 -18.13 -18.34
N GLU A 253 -3.58 -19.31 -17.99
CA GLU A 253 -3.75 -20.42 -18.93
C GLU A 253 -4.78 -20.07 -20.01
N GLU A 254 -5.93 -19.51 -19.64
CA GLU A 254 -7.00 -19.11 -20.55
C GLU A 254 -6.54 -18.01 -21.52
N GLU A 255 -5.97 -16.92 -21.02
CA GLU A 255 -5.63 -15.76 -21.85
C GLU A 255 -4.37 -15.98 -22.72
N SER A 256 -3.45 -16.86 -22.31
CA SER A 256 -2.12 -16.97 -22.93
C SER A 256 -1.60 -18.38 -23.20
N GLY A 257 -2.27 -19.42 -22.71
CA GLY A 257 -1.81 -20.81 -22.78
C GLY A 257 -0.55 -21.10 -21.96
N VAL A 258 -0.06 -20.13 -21.17
CA VAL A 258 1.14 -20.29 -20.34
C VAL A 258 0.77 -20.97 -19.03
N LEU A 259 1.53 -21.99 -18.65
CA LEU A 259 1.42 -22.62 -17.33
C LEU A 259 2.33 -21.91 -16.33
N VAL A 260 1.79 -21.64 -15.14
CA VAL A 260 2.52 -21.02 -14.02
C VAL A 260 2.60 -21.99 -12.85
N ASP A 261 3.75 -22.03 -12.19
CA ASP A 261 3.95 -22.83 -10.98
C ASP A 261 3.10 -22.25 -9.83
N PRO A 262 2.09 -22.97 -9.31
CA PRO A 262 1.24 -22.49 -8.22
C PRO A 262 2.02 -22.14 -6.94
N THR A 263 3.20 -22.73 -6.74
CA THR A 263 4.05 -22.48 -5.56
C THR A 263 4.87 -21.19 -5.68
N SER A 264 5.00 -20.66 -6.89
CA SER A 264 5.72 -19.42 -7.18
C SER A 264 4.88 -18.14 -7.00
N LEU A 265 3.56 -18.28 -6.82
CA LEU A 265 2.64 -17.14 -6.76
C LEU A 265 2.96 -16.23 -5.58
N ARG A 266 3.24 -14.98 -5.91
CA ARG A 266 3.61 -13.93 -4.97
C ARG A 266 2.62 -12.81 -4.92
N PHE A 267 1.91 -12.67 -3.80
CA PHE A 267 1.18 -11.44 -3.52
C PHE A 267 2.14 -10.26 -3.39
N VAL A 268 1.88 -9.18 -4.12
CA VAL A 268 2.65 -7.93 -4.08
C VAL A 268 1.86 -6.83 -3.38
N ALA A 269 0.64 -6.59 -3.84
CA ALA A 269 -0.23 -5.54 -3.31
C ALA A 269 -1.68 -5.77 -3.74
N SER A 270 -2.62 -5.09 -3.08
CA SER A 270 -3.99 -4.96 -3.55
C SER A 270 -4.35 -3.50 -3.82
N GLN A 271 -5.25 -3.28 -4.76
CA GLN A 271 -5.69 -1.95 -5.16
C GLN A 271 -7.21 -1.94 -5.38
N PRO A 272 -7.97 -1.05 -4.71
CA PRO A 272 -9.34 -0.77 -5.09
C PRO A 272 -9.38 -0.29 -6.54
N TRP A 273 -10.14 -0.98 -7.38
CA TRP A 273 -10.32 -0.64 -8.79
C TRP A 273 -11.77 -0.26 -9.06
N LEU A 274 -12.11 0.98 -8.71
CA LEU A 274 -13.48 1.48 -8.73
C LEU A 274 -13.92 1.89 -10.15
N PHE A 275 -13.64 1.01 -11.14
CA PHE A 275 -13.97 1.14 -12.57
C PHE A 275 -14.52 -0.18 -13.15
N PRO A 276 -15.73 -0.63 -12.75
CA PRO A 276 -16.69 0.09 -11.92
C PRO A 276 -16.55 -0.16 -10.42
N ARG A 277 -16.15 -1.36 -9.96
CA ARG A 277 -16.23 -1.74 -8.53
C ARG A 277 -15.43 -3.00 -8.15
N SER A 278 -14.21 -3.15 -8.64
CA SER A 278 -13.38 -4.32 -8.34
C SER A 278 -12.40 -4.06 -7.19
N LEU A 279 -11.91 -5.13 -6.56
CA LEU A 279 -10.68 -5.13 -5.77
C LEU A 279 -9.66 -5.95 -6.55
N MET A 280 -8.63 -5.29 -7.07
CA MET A 280 -7.54 -5.99 -7.73
C MET A 280 -6.55 -6.52 -6.69
N VAL A 281 -6.17 -7.79 -6.85
CA VAL A 281 -5.18 -8.49 -6.02
C VAL A 281 -4.00 -8.85 -6.93
N GLY A 282 -2.86 -8.23 -6.66
CA GLY A 282 -1.70 -8.23 -7.53
C GLY A 282 -0.71 -9.34 -7.18
N TYR A 283 -0.39 -10.18 -8.16
CA TYR A 283 0.58 -11.26 -8.04
C TYR A 283 1.76 -11.12 -9.00
N ILE A 284 2.89 -11.72 -8.64
CA ILE A 284 3.98 -12.09 -9.57
C ILE A 284 4.07 -13.62 -9.57
N ALA A 285 4.21 -14.25 -10.72
CA ALA A 285 4.27 -15.71 -10.84
C ALA A 285 5.34 -16.14 -11.84
N GLN A 286 5.98 -17.29 -11.59
CA GLN A 286 6.98 -17.88 -12.48
C GLN A 286 6.28 -18.80 -13.48
N ALA A 287 6.59 -18.63 -14.77
CA ALA A 287 6.13 -19.54 -15.81
C ALA A 287 7.06 -20.76 -15.93
N ASP A 288 6.45 -21.91 -16.20
CA ASP A 288 7.14 -23.17 -16.47
C ASP A 288 7.70 -23.24 -17.89
N SER A 289 7.10 -22.49 -18.82
CA SER A 289 7.53 -22.42 -20.21
C SER A 289 7.27 -21.04 -20.83
N THR A 290 7.86 -20.80 -22.00
CA THR A 290 7.68 -19.56 -22.77
C THR A 290 6.79 -19.72 -24.00
N SER A 291 6.16 -20.88 -24.18
CA SER A 291 5.23 -21.12 -25.29
C SER A 291 3.92 -20.37 -25.03
N VAL A 292 3.46 -19.57 -26.01
CA VAL A 292 2.24 -18.76 -25.90
C VAL A 292 1.22 -19.22 -26.93
N THR A 293 -0.03 -19.37 -26.50
CA THR A 293 -1.20 -19.57 -27.36
C THR A 293 -2.27 -18.57 -26.93
N VAL A 294 -2.49 -17.53 -27.72
CA VAL A 294 -3.39 -16.43 -27.37
C VAL A 294 -4.85 -16.84 -27.56
N ASP A 295 -5.71 -16.51 -26.60
CA ASP A 295 -7.14 -16.48 -26.82
C ASP A 295 -7.54 -15.19 -27.56
N GLU A 296 -7.85 -15.34 -28.85
CA GLU A 296 -8.19 -14.21 -29.74
C GLU A 296 -9.57 -13.59 -29.44
N ASP A 297 -10.42 -14.25 -28.62
CA ASP A 297 -11.69 -13.67 -28.18
C ASP A 297 -11.48 -12.60 -27.08
N GLU A 298 -10.43 -12.75 -26.27
CA GLU A 298 -10.08 -11.91 -25.12
C GLU A 298 -8.99 -10.88 -25.46
N LEU A 299 -7.91 -11.34 -26.08
CA LEU A 299 -6.68 -10.59 -26.29
C LEU A 299 -6.32 -10.52 -27.77
N GLN A 300 -5.85 -9.34 -28.19
CA GLN A 300 -5.35 -9.14 -29.55
C GLN A 300 -3.92 -9.65 -29.72
N ASP A 301 -3.10 -9.58 -28.65
CA ASP A 301 -1.71 -10.03 -28.67
C ASP A 301 -1.21 -10.27 -27.24
N VAL A 302 -0.40 -11.30 -27.07
CA VAL A 302 0.31 -11.65 -25.82
C VAL A 302 1.71 -12.12 -26.19
N ARG A 303 2.72 -11.57 -25.53
CA ARG A 303 4.12 -11.97 -25.80
C ARG A 303 5.04 -11.65 -24.64
N TRP A 304 6.23 -12.25 -24.70
CA TRP A 304 7.32 -12.01 -23.76
C TRP A 304 8.08 -10.74 -24.11
N PHE A 305 8.37 -9.93 -23.10
CA PHE A 305 9.18 -8.71 -23.18
C PHE A 305 10.41 -8.86 -22.29
N GLU A 306 11.59 -8.46 -22.80
CA GLU A 306 12.82 -8.46 -22.01
C GLU A 306 12.81 -7.31 -21.00
N ALA A 307 13.41 -7.51 -19.83
CA ALA A 307 13.52 -6.48 -18.79
C ALA A 307 14.10 -5.15 -19.33
N LYS A 308 15.08 -5.21 -20.24
CA LYS A 308 15.67 -4.02 -20.89
C LYS A 308 14.66 -3.25 -21.75
N GLU A 309 13.75 -3.94 -22.45
CA GLU A 309 12.74 -3.33 -23.32
C GLU A 309 11.65 -2.66 -22.48
N VAL A 310 11.26 -3.32 -21.39
CA VAL A 310 10.33 -2.77 -20.42
C VAL A 310 10.92 -1.52 -19.78
N ARG A 311 12.19 -1.54 -19.34
CA ARG A 311 12.89 -0.36 -18.80
C ARG A 311 12.89 0.82 -19.78
N ALA A 312 13.31 0.61 -21.01
CA ALA A 312 13.32 1.65 -22.04
C ALA A 312 11.92 2.25 -22.27
N SER A 313 10.88 1.41 -22.24
CA SER A 313 9.49 1.84 -22.35
C SER A 313 9.01 2.63 -21.12
N LEU A 314 9.47 2.28 -19.92
CA LEU A 314 9.16 3.01 -18.67
C LEU A 314 9.79 4.41 -18.62
N GLU A 315 10.98 4.58 -19.21
CA GLU A 315 11.73 5.84 -19.32
C GLU A 315 11.13 6.83 -20.33
N GLY A 316 10.05 6.45 -21.02
CA GLY A 316 9.33 7.33 -21.92
C GLY A 316 9.87 7.34 -23.35
N ASN A 317 10.51 6.26 -23.77
CA ASN A 317 10.91 6.06 -25.17
C ASN A 317 10.07 4.93 -25.85
N PRO A 318 8.75 5.11 -26.02
CA PRO A 318 7.90 4.09 -26.65
C PRO A 318 8.19 3.93 -28.16
N GLU A 319 8.90 4.88 -28.78
CA GLU A 319 9.28 4.85 -30.20
C GLU A 319 10.60 4.12 -30.48
N ALA A 320 11.33 3.68 -29.44
CA ALA A 320 12.46 2.79 -29.61
C ALA A 320 12.01 1.47 -30.29
N GLU A 321 12.91 0.83 -31.03
CA GLU A 321 12.62 -0.48 -31.62
C GLU A 321 12.28 -1.49 -30.49
N GLY A 322 11.06 -2.05 -30.54
CA GLY A 322 10.53 -2.91 -29.47
C GLY A 322 9.83 -2.18 -28.31
N GLY A 323 9.75 -0.85 -28.35
CA GLY A 323 9.06 -0.02 -27.35
C GLY A 323 7.54 -0.19 -27.36
N PHE A 324 6.92 0.02 -26.20
CA PHE A 324 5.47 -0.06 -26.06
C PHE A 324 4.94 0.94 -25.01
N HIS A 325 3.64 1.24 -25.05
CA HIS A 325 2.98 2.05 -24.04
C HIS A 325 2.73 1.23 -22.78
N VAL A 326 3.56 1.49 -21.78
CA VAL A 326 3.46 0.91 -20.44
C VAL A 326 2.20 1.38 -19.69
N PRO A 327 1.69 0.57 -18.73
CA PRO A 327 0.57 0.97 -17.89
C PRO A 327 0.85 2.27 -17.13
N SER A 328 -0.21 3.02 -16.83
CA SER A 328 -0.10 4.31 -16.13
C SER A 328 0.49 4.13 -14.73
N LYS A 329 1.13 5.18 -14.21
CA LYS A 329 1.78 5.21 -12.88
C LYS A 329 0.83 4.87 -11.73
N VAL A 330 -0.47 5.01 -11.97
CA VAL A 330 -1.52 4.75 -10.99
C VAL A 330 -2.01 3.30 -10.98
N SER A 331 -1.61 2.48 -11.96
CA SER A 331 -2.12 1.11 -12.11
C SER A 331 -1.33 0.10 -11.29
N LEU A 332 -2.02 -0.90 -10.72
CA LEU A 332 -1.38 -2.04 -10.07
C LEU A 332 -0.46 -2.81 -11.05
N ALA A 333 -0.82 -2.90 -12.33
CA ALA A 333 0.06 -3.44 -13.38
C ALA A 333 1.45 -2.77 -13.39
N ARG A 334 1.49 -1.43 -13.34
CA ARG A 334 2.73 -0.67 -13.29
C ARG A 334 3.51 -0.95 -12.01
N THR A 335 2.81 -1.10 -10.87
CA THR A 335 3.43 -1.50 -9.60
C THR A 335 4.09 -2.87 -9.71
N LEU A 336 3.40 -3.88 -10.26
CA LEU A 336 3.96 -5.23 -10.44
C LEU A 336 5.21 -5.21 -11.33
N ILE A 337 5.13 -4.52 -12.48
CA ILE A 337 6.25 -4.37 -13.41
C ILE A 337 7.46 -3.72 -12.72
N GLN A 338 7.24 -2.61 -12.01
CA GLN A 338 8.32 -1.91 -11.33
C GLN A 338 8.93 -2.76 -10.20
N THR A 339 8.09 -3.44 -9.40
CA THR A 339 8.55 -4.35 -8.35
C THR A 339 9.43 -5.47 -8.92
N TRP A 340 9.01 -6.11 -10.01
CA TRP A 340 9.83 -7.12 -10.67
C TRP A 340 11.16 -6.55 -11.19
N LEU A 341 11.16 -5.38 -11.82
CA LEU A 341 12.40 -4.77 -12.32
C LEU A 341 13.35 -4.36 -11.18
N ASP A 342 12.82 -3.83 -10.08
CA ASP A 342 13.61 -3.43 -8.91
C ASP A 342 14.22 -4.68 -8.20
N GLU A 343 13.55 -5.83 -8.32
CA GLU A 343 14.03 -7.13 -7.84
C GLU A 343 14.98 -7.81 -8.83
N ALA A 344 14.75 -7.69 -10.14
CA ALA A 344 15.67 -8.17 -11.17
C ALA A 344 16.98 -7.38 -11.15
N ASP A 345 16.94 -6.13 -10.68
CA ASP A 345 18.11 -5.35 -10.28
C ASP A 345 18.67 -5.77 -8.92
N TRP A 346 18.56 -7.04 -8.52
CA TRP A 346 19.30 -7.60 -7.39
C TRP A 346 20.80 -7.53 -7.73
N PRO A 347 21.53 -6.48 -7.29
CA PRO A 347 22.91 -6.29 -7.70
C PRO A 347 23.74 -7.35 -7.01
N GLN A 348 24.82 -7.78 -7.67
CA GLN A 348 25.90 -8.46 -6.96
C GLN A 348 26.39 -7.56 -5.79
N GLY A 349 26.61 -8.12 -4.60
CA GLY A 349 27.06 -7.37 -3.42
C GLY A 349 25.96 -6.86 -2.46
N ARG A 350 24.78 -7.50 -2.41
CA ARG A 350 23.81 -7.31 -1.31
C ARG A 350 24.09 -8.30 -0.17
N TYR A 351 24.03 -7.84 1.08
CA TYR A 351 24.05 -8.70 2.27
C TYR A 351 22.73 -8.61 3.01
N SER A 352 22.33 -9.72 3.62
CA SER A 352 21.20 -9.81 4.54
C SER A 352 21.66 -10.42 5.87
N THR A 353 20.76 -10.49 6.85
CA THR A 353 20.95 -11.40 7.99
C THR A 353 20.81 -12.85 7.52
N LEU A 354 21.51 -13.77 8.19
CA LEU A 354 21.36 -15.23 8.02
C LEU A 354 19.92 -15.67 8.33
N ALA A 355 19.42 -16.69 7.63
CA ALA A 355 18.04 -17.13 7.78
C ALA A 355 17.77 -18.48 7.11
N GLY A 356 17.27 -19.44 7.89
CA GLY A 356 16.75 -20.70 7.36
C GLY A 356 15.41 -21.14 7.97
N PHE A 357 15.12 -22.44 7.84
CA PHE A 357 13.81 -23.00 8.14
C PHE A 357 13.83 -23.84 9.40
N VAL A 358 12.77 -23.74 10.22
CA VAL A 358 12.59 -24.59 11.40
C VAL A 358 12.35 -26.03 10.95
N GLU A 359 13.13 -26.97 11.49
CA GLU A 359 12.98 -28.39 11.22
C GLU A 359 12.00 -29.08 12.19
N PHE A 360 11.58 -30.31 11.85
CA PHE A 360 10.63 -31.06 12.67
C PHE A 360 11.21 -31.38 14.06
N GLY A 361 10.53 -30.89 15.11
CA GLY A 361 10.93 -31.14 16.50
C GLY A 361 11.85 -30.06 17.09
N GLU A 362 12.19 -29.04 16.30
CA GLU A 362 13.05 -27.94 16.68
C GLU A 362 12.25 -26.74 17.25
N THR A 363 12.83 -26.03 18.21
CA THR A 363 12.38 -24.69 18.63
C THR A 363 12.92 -23.60 17.71
N PHE A 364 12.37 -22.39 17.78
CA PHE A 364 12.91 -21.27 16.98
C PHE A 364 14.35 -20.94 17.36
N GLU A 365 14.69 -21.04 18.65
CA GLU A 365 16.03 -20.79 19.17
C GLU A 365 17.03 -21.82 18.68
N GLU A 366 16.68 -23.11 18.69
CA GLU A 366 17.51 -24.19 18.14
C GLU A 366 17.74 -24.00 16.64
N CYS A 367 16.70 -23.61 15.89
CA CYS A 367 16.80 -23.29 14.46
C CYS A 367 17.80 -22.16 14.22
N VAL A 368 17.73 -21.05 14.97
CA VAL A 368 18.68 -19.94 14.78
C VAL A 368 20.12 -20.37 15.04
N VAL A 369 20.37 -21.19 16.06
CA VAL A 369 21.74 -21.68 16.35
C VAL A 369 22.23 -22.56 15.20
N ARG A 370 21.41 -23.50 14.75
CA ARG A 370 21.76 -24.44 13.67
C ARG A 370 22.00 -23.71 12.35
N GLU A 371 21.06 -22.89 11.90
CA GLU A 371 21.15 -22.19 10.61
C GLU A 371 22.37 -21.25 10.57
N VAL A 372 22.70 -20.58 11.68
CA VAL A 372 23.91 -19.74 11.73
C VAL A 372 25.19 -20.58 11.63
N GLU A 373 25.24 -21.73 12.30
CA GLU A 373 26.39 -22.64 12.23
C GLU A 373 26.52 -23.28 10.84
N GLU A 374 25.42 -23.73 10.24
CA GLU A 374 25.39 -24.37 8.91
C GLU A 374 25.77 -23.38 7.80
N GLU A 375 25.12 -22.21 7.75
CA GLU A 375 25.33 -21.24 6.68
C GLU A 375 26.68 -20.50 6.76
N SER A 376 27.20 -20.29 7.98
CA SER A 376 28.36 -19.40 8.22
C SER A 376 29.50 -19.98 9.04
N GLY A 377 29.35 -21.15 9.64
CA GLY A 377 30.33 -21.75 10.56
C GLY A 377 30.52 -20.97 11.87
N VAL A 378 29.69 -19.94 12.13
CA VAL A 378 29.75 -19.13 13.35
C VAL A 378 28.98 -19.83 14.47
N LEU A 379 29.60 -19.95 15.64
CA LEU A 379 28.97 -20.49 16.83
C LEU A 379 28.28 -19.38 17.61
N VAL A 380 27.08 -19.63 18.09
CA VAL A 380 26.23 -18.67 18.81
C VAL A 380 25.91 -19.22 20.19
N ASP A 381 25.98 -18.36 21.24
CA ASP A 381 25.52 -18.73 22.58
C ASP A 381 23.98 -18.78 22.60
N PRO A 382 23.36 -19.96 22.81
CA PRO A 382 21.90 -20.08 22.81
C PRO A 382 21.23 -19.24 23.91
N ILE A 383 21.93 -18.94 25.01
CA ILE A 383 21.40 -18.12 26.12
C ILE A 383 21.36 -16.64 25.72
N SER A 384 22.18 -16.22 24.75
CA SER A 384 22.24 -14.85 24.26
C SER A 384 21.13 -14.50 23.27
N LEU A 385 20.37 -15.49 22.78
CA LEU A 385 19.31 -15.29 21.81
C LEU A 385 18.21 -14.40 22.37
N ARG A 386 17.90 -13.33 21.63
CA ARG A 386 16.84 -12.40 21.95
C ARG A 386 15.94 -12.20 20.76
N PHE A 387 14.67 -12.56 20.94
CA PHE A 387 13.63 -12.25 19.97
C PHE A 387 13.48 -10.73 19.79
N VAL A 388 13.37 -10.29 18.54
CA VAL A 388 13.22 -8.86 18.20
C VAL A 388 11.85 -8.59 17.58
N ALA A 389 11.48 -9.36 16.56
CA ALA A 389 10.23 -9.17 15.82
C ALA A 389 9.89 -10.42 15.01
N SER A 390 8.64 -10.53 14.59
CA SER A 390 8.21 -11.49 13.58
C SER A 390 7.53 -10.78 12.41
N GLN A 391 7.63 -11.37 11.23
CA GLN A 391 7.07 -10.83 10.00
C GLN A 391 6.51 -11.95 9.14
N PRO A 392 5.27 -11.84 8.61
CA PRO A 392 4.80 -12.77 7.61
C PRO A 392 5.71 -12.68 6.38
N TRP A 393 6.28 -13.81 6.01
CA TRP A 393 7.09 -13.97 4.82
C TRP A 393 6.30 -14.76 3.80
N LEU A 394 5.79 -14.03 2.81
CA LEU A 394 4.84 -14.57 1.87
C LEU A 394 5.49 -15.60 0.89
N PHE A 395 6.82 -15.85 1.00
CA PHE A 395 7.62 -16.84 0.23
C PHE A 395 8.44 -17.74 1.17
N PRO A 396 7.99 -18.90 1.67
CA PRO A 396 6.89 -19.76 1.21
C PRO A 396 5.73 -19.87 2.24
N ARG A 397 4.85 -18.85 2.33
CA ARG A 397 3.78 -18.79 3.36
C ARG A 397 4.29 -19.00 4.81
N SER A 398 5.52 -18.56 5.08
CA SER A 398 6.16 -18.74 6.38
C SER A 398 5.97 -17.53 7.26
N LEU A 399 6.07 -17.72 8.58
CA LEU A 399 6.31 -16.63 9.52
C LEU A 399 7.81 -16.56 9.74
N MET A 400 8.45 -15.45 9.37
CA MET A 400 9.82 -15.20 9.82
C MET A 400 9.79 -14.72 11.27
N VAL A 401 10.69 -15.27 12.08
CA VAL A 401 10.89 -14.92 13.48
C VAL A 401 12.35 -14.48 13.62
N GLY A 402 12.58 -13.25 14.04
CA GLY A 402 13.88 -12.60 13.99
C GLY A 402 14.50 -12.49 15.37
N TYR A 403 15.75 -12.93 15.48
CA TYR A 403 16.54 -12.92 16.70
C TYR A 403 17.82 -12.11 16.52
N ILE A 404 18.34 -11.56 17.61
CA ILE A 404 19.73 -11.08 17.73
C ILE A 404 20.43 -11.99 18.76
N ALA A 405 21.67 -12.33 18.49
CA ALA A 405 22.48 -13.20 19.36
C ALA A 405 23.93 -12.70 19.45
N GLN A 406 24.64 -13.17 20.47
CA GLN A 406 26.07 -12.99 20.62
C GLN A 406 26.81 -14.19 20.05
N ALA A 407 27.79 -13.93 19.19
CA ALA A 407 28.66 -14.98 18.66
C ALA A 407 29.73 -15.37 19.67
N ASP A 408 29.95 -16.68 19.80
CA ASP A 408 31.03 -17.31 20.58
C ASP A 408 32.30 -17.52 19.74
N SER A 409 32.18 -17.47 18.41
CA SER A 409 33.29 -17.55 17.46
C SER A 409 33.28 -16.39 16.47
N THR A 410 34.44 -16.08 15.89
CA THR A 410 34.59 -15.05 14.85
C THR A 410 35.09 -15.61 13.52
N SER A 411 35.46 -16.89 13.48
CA SER A 411 35.82 -17.59 12.25
C SER A 411 34.58 -17.83 11.40
N VAL A 412 34.65 -17.47 10.12
CA VAL A 412 33.57 -17.69 9.15
C VAL A 412 33.99 -18.78 8.17
N THR A 413 33.08 -19.71 7.90
CA THR A 413 33.18 -20.73 6.85
C THR A 413 31.86 -20.71 6.09
N VAL A 414 31.86 -20.26 4.83
CA VAL A 414 30.65 -20.10 4.04
C VAL A 414 30.22 -21.46 3.49
N ASP A 415 28.94 -21.81 3.65
CA ASP A 415 28.35 -22.86 2.83
C ASP A 415 28.11 -22.31 1.42
N GLU A 416 28.95 -22.70 0.47
CA GLU A 416 28.88 -22.23 -0.92
C GLU A 416 27.66 -22.75 -1.69
N ASP A 417 26.98 -23.79 -1.18
CA ASP A 417 25.73 -24.30 -1.77
C ASP A 417 24.54 -23.38 -1.43
N GLU A 418 24.61 -22.62 -0.34
CA GLU A 418 23.53 -21.73 0.12
C GLU A 418 23.85 -20.24 0.01
N LEU A 419 25.10 -19.84 0.30
CA LEU A 419 25.52 -18.44 0.37
C LEU A 419 26.70 -18.14 -0.55
N GLN A 420 26.68 -16.95 -1.16
CA GLN A 420 27.79 -16.47 -2.00
C GLN A 420 28.93 -15.86 -1.20
N ASP A 421 28.63 -15.25 -0.05
CA ASP A 421 29.59 -14.63 0.85
C ASP A 421 28.99 -14.41 2.24
N VAL A 422 29.82 -14.54 3.28
CA VAL A 422 29.50 -14.19 4.67
C VAL A 422 30.70 -13.47 5.29
N ARG A 423 30.44 -12.36 5.99
CA ARG A 423 31.49 -11.59 6.66
C ARG A 423 30.97 -10.81 7.85
N TRP A 424 31.89 -10.47 8.73
CA TRP A 424 31.66 -9.49 9.79
C TRP A 424 31.61 -8.08 9.22
N PHE A 425 30.72 -7.25 9.77
CA PHE A 425 30.57 -5.85 9.40
C PHE A 425 30.73 -4.94 10.62
N GLU A 426 31.40 -3.81 10.45
CA GLU A 426 31.40 -2.78 11.47
C GLU A 426 30.12 -1.92 11.41
N ALA A 427 29.63 -1.47 12.56
CA ALA A 427 28.44 -0.61 12.65
C ALA A 427 28.55 0.65 11.78
N LYS A 428 29.76 1.22 11.66
CA LYS A 428 30.03 2.40 10.81
C LYS A 428 29.82 2.11 9.32
N GLU A 429 30.19 0.90 8.87
CA GLU A 429 30.10 0.48 7.48
C GLU A 429 28.65 0.22 7.09
N VAL A 430 27.92 -0.47 7.97
CA VAL A 430 26.49 -0.69 7.79
C VAL A 430 25.78 0.66 7.73
N ARG A 431 26.02 1.60 8.65
CA ARG A 431 25.42 2.95 8.62
C ARG A 431 25.69 3.69 7.31
N ALA A 432 26.92 3.68 6.82
CA ALA A 432 27.28 4.31 5.54
C ALA A 432 26.49 3.69 4.37
N SER A 433 26.30 2.38 4.38
CA SER A 433 25.45 1.68 3.41
C SER A 433 23.96 2.08 3.54
N LEU A 434 23.44 2.22 4.77
CA LEU A 434 22.05 2.65 5.02
C LEU A 434 21.77 4.08 4.53
N GLU A 435 22.79 4.95 4.53
CA GLU A 435 22.72 6.36 4.11
C GLU A 435 22.80 6.55 2.59
N GLY A 436 23.06 5.48 1.83
CA GLY A 436 22.81 5.43 0.39
C GLY A 436 24.00 5.75 -0.51
N ASN A 437 25.23 5.43 -0.09
CA ASN A 437 26.39 5.45 -1.00
C ASN A 437 27.01 4.05 -1.23
N PRO A 438 26.29 3.12 -1.88
CA PRO A 438 26.79 1.77 -2.17
C PRO A 438 27.90 1.74 -3.24
N GLU A 439 28.14 2.84 -3.96
CA GLU A 439 29.17 2.96 -5.00
C GLU A 439 30.55 3.36 -4.47
N ALA A 440 30.69 3.62 -3.16
CA ALA A 440 32.00 3.78 -2.54
C ALA A 440 32.80 2.46 -2.62
N GLU A 441 34.13 2.54 -2.76
CA GLU A 441 35.00 1.35 -2.82
C GLU A 441 34.81 0.49 -1.55
N GLY A 442 34.28 -0.73 -1.70
CA GLY A 442 33.89 -1.62 -0.58
C GLY A 442 32.44 -1.49 -0.09
N GLY A 443 31.62 -0.65 -0.73
CA GLY A 443 30.21 -0.48 -0.45
C GLY A 443 29.39 -1.75 -0.76
N PHE A 444 28.32 -1.94 0.00
CA PHE A 444 27.39 -3.06 -0.18
C PHE A 444 25.96 -2.60 0.01
N HIS A 445 25.00 -3.38 -0.45
CA HIS A 445 23.59 -3.11 -0.22
C HIS A 445 23.06 -3.88 0.98
N VAL A 446 22.14 -3.23 1.69
CA VAL A 446 21.48 -3.73 2.90
C VAL A 446 19.99 -3.98 2.62
N PRO A 447 19.32 -4.86 3.40
CA PRO A 447 17.93 -5.22 3.16
C PRO A 447 16.98 -4.01 3.21
N SER A 448 15.86 -4.15 2.50
CA SER A 448 14.86 -3.08 2.35
C SER A 448 14.26 -2.67 3.70
N LYS A 449 13.82 -1.41 3.82
CA LYS A 449 13.27 -0.81 5.07
C LYS A 449 12.09 -1.56 5.70
N MET A 450 11.46 -2.46 4.96
CA MET A 450 10.27 -3.22 5.39
C MET A 450 10.58 -4.70 5.68
N SER A 451 11.83 -5.13 5.52
CA SER A 451 12.24 -6.51 5.80
C SER A 451 12.57 -6.71 7.28
N LEU A 452 12.37 -7.92 7.76
CA LEU A 452 12.69 -8.30 9.13
C LEU A 452 14.19 -8.14 9.37
N ALA A 453 15.01 -8.58 8.41
CA ALA A 453 16.45 -8.38 8.40
C ALA A 453 16.84 -6.90 8.63
N ARG A 454 16.11 -5.96 8.02
CA ARG A 454 16.36 -4.54 8.22
C ARG A 454 15.94 -4.04 9.60
N THR A 455 14.88 -4.61 10.19
CA THR A 455 14.52 -4.36 11.59
C THR A 455 15.63 -4.83 12.52
N LEU A 456 16.15 -6.05 12.32
CA LEU A 456 17.25 -6.61 13.10
C LEU A 456 18.51 -5.73 13.03
N ILE A 457 18.90 -5.33 11.82
CA ILE A 457 20.06 -4.44 11.60
C ILE A 457 19.89 -3.10 12.33
N GLN A 458 18.71 -2.48 12.26
CA GLN A 458 18.48 -1.21 12.94
C GLN A 458 18.52 -1.35 14.45
N THR A 459 17.91 -2.43 15.00
CA THR A 459 17.94 -2.72 16.43
C THR A 459 19.37 -2.92 16.93
N TRP A 460 20.20 -3.69 16.20
CA TRP A 460 21.61 -3.86 16.54
C TRP A 460 22.40 -2.54 16.52
N LEU A 461 22.19 -1.68 15.50
CA LEU A 461 22.86 -0.39 15.42
C LEU A 461 22.49 0.54 16.57
N ASP A 462 21.20 0.59 16.94
CA ASP A 462 20.72 1.40 18.06
C ASP A 462 21.35 0.93 19.40
N GLU A 463 21.62 -0.36 19.54
CA GLU A 463 22.28 -0.95 20.71
C GLU A 463 23.80 -0.77 20.71
N ALA A 464 24.44 -0.74 19.54
CA ALA A 464 25.88 -0.49 19.42
C ALA A 464 26.28 0.91 19.93
N ASP A 465 25.34 1.86 19.96
CA ASP A 465 25.54 3.20 20.52
C ASP A 465 25.35 3.25 22.06
N TRP A 466 24.88 2.17 22.67
CA TRP A 466 24.69 2.10 24.12
C TRP A 466 26.05 1.94 24.83
N PRO A 467 26.32 2.69 25.93
CA PRO A 467 27.56 2.52 26.68
C PRO A 467 27.67 1.07 27.19
N GLN A 468 28.67 0.32 26.70
CA GLN A 468 28.89 -1.04 27.16
C GLN A 468 29.19 -1.08 28.67
N GLY A 469 28.47 -1.94 29.40
CA GLY A 469 28.88 -2.37 30.75
C GLY A 469 28.07 -1.91 31.96
N ARG A 470 26.79 -1.55 31.84
CA ARG A 470 25.91 -1.42 33.03
C ARG A 470 24.53 -2.03 32.81
N TYR A 471 24.46 -3.33 33.00
CA TYR A 471 23.20 -3.97 33.39
C TYR A 471 23.29 -4.23 34.89
N SER A 472 22.38 -3.61 35.64
CA SER A 472 22.16 -3.94 37.04
C SER A 472 20.70 -4.31 37.18
N THR A 473 20.41 -5.52 37.68
CA THR A 473 19.06 -5.86 38.09
C THR A 473 18.77 -5.09 39.36
N LEU A 474 17.79 -4.19 39.31
CA LEU A 474 17.25 -3.50 40.46
C LEU A 474 15.95 -4.21 40.86
N ALA A 475 15.84 -4.54 42.13
CA ALA A 475 14.67 -5.20 42.70
C ALA A 475 14.15 -4.33 43.83
N GLY A 476 12.87 -3.99 43.78
CA GLY A 476 12.20 -3.15 44.77
C GLY A 476 10.83 -3.69 45.14
N PHE A 477 10.29 -3.19 46.25
CA PHE A 477 8.94 -3.51 46.69
C PHE A 477 8.03 -2.31 46.42
N VAL A 478 6.84 -2.58 45.89
CA VAL A 478 5.83 -1.53 45.68
C VAL A 478 5.26 -1.11 47.04
N GLU A 479 5.33 0.19 47.34
CA GLU A 479 4.79 0.74 48.59
C GLU A 479 3.28 1.03 48.51
N PHE A 480 2.62 1.19 49.66
CA PHE A 480 1.17 1.40 49.70
C PHE A 480 0.78 2.75 49.08
N GLY A 481 0.07 2.70 47.95
CA GLY A 481 -0.38 3.87 47.20
C GLY A 481 0.49 4.21 45.97
N GLU A 482 1.56 3.46 45.74
CA GLU A 482 2.47 3.59 44.60
C GLU A 482 2.05 2.69 43.42
N THR A 483 2.22 3.16 42.18
CA THR A 483 2.10 2.33 40.97
C THR A 483 3.39 1.54 40.71
N PHE A 484 3.32 0.49 39.87
CA PHE A 484 4.53 -0.26 39.51
C PHE A 484 5.56 0.61 38.79
N GLU A 485 5.09 1.51 37.93
CA GLU A 485 5.90 2.52 37.25
C GLU A 485 6.65 3.42 38.23
N GLU A 486 5.93 3.98 39.20
CA GLU A 486 6.51 4.86 40.22
C GLU A 486 7.54 4.11 41.07
N CYS A 487 7.25 2.85 41.44
CA CYS A 487 8.19 1.99 42.14
C CYS A 487 9.48 1.78 41.34
N VAL A 488 9.37 1.43 40.05
CA VAL A 488 10.57 1.21 39.21
C VAL A 488 11.37 2.51 39.03
N VAL A 489 10.71 3.65 38.82
CA VAL A 489 11.41 4.95 38.73
C VAL A 489 12.15 5.24 40.03
N ARG A 490 11.46 5.12 41.18
CA ARG A 490 12.03 5.39 42.50
C ARG A 490 13.24 4.50 42.77
N GLU A 491 13.10 3.19 42.60
CA GLU A 491 14.18 2.22 42.87
C GLU A 491 15.39 2.46 41.95
N VAL A 492 15.17 2.82 40.69
CA VAL A 492 16.25 3.21 39.78
C VAL A 492 16.91 4.52 40.22
N GLU A 493 16.14 5.54 40.56
CA GLU A 493 16.68 6.83 41.01
C GLU A 493 17.45 6.72 42.33
N GLU A 494 16.94 5.97 43.29
CA GLU A 494 17.52 5.83 44.63
C GLU A 494 18.79 4.97 44.64
N GLU A 495 18.78 3.81 43.97
CA GLU A 495 19.89 2.85 44.01
C GLU A 495 21.00 3.18 43.02
N SER A 496 20.67 3.84 41.90
CA SER A 496 21.65 4.13 40.84
C SER A 496 22.02 5.61 40.73
N GLY A 497 21.21 6.52 41.27
CA GLY A 497 21.38 7.98 41.16
C GLY A 497 21.04 8.55 39.78
N PHE A 498 20.45 7.75 38.88
CA PHE A 498 20.05 8.19 37.53
C PHE A 498 18.58 8.59 37.49
N LEU A 499 18.28 9.79 36.98
CA LEU A 499 16.91 10.26 36.76
C LEU A 499 16.23 9.53 35.60
N VAL A 500 15.01 9.03 35.80
CA VAL A 500 14.25 8.29 34.78
C VAL A 500 13.25 9.21 34.11
N GLY A 501 13.37 9.37 32.79
CA GLY A 501 12.44 10.17 31.99
C GLY A 501 11.07 9.48 31.80
N PRO A 502 9.98 10.25 31.59
CA PRO A 502 8.61 9.74 31.52
C PRO A 502 8.32 8.77 30.35
N THR A 503 9.25 8.59 29.41
CA THR A 503 9.14 7.64 28.28
C THR A 503 10.20 6.54 28.31
N SER A 504 10.96 6.45 29.39
CA SER A 504 12.13 5.57 29.47
C SER A 504 11.82 4.17 30.00
N LEU A 505 10.62 3.95 30.53
CA LEU A 505 10.16 2.62 30.97
C LEU A 505 9.48 1.87 29.84
N ARG A 506 9.85 0.61 29.65
CA ARG A 506 9.15 -0.35 28.79
C ARG A 506 8.85 -1.59 29.61
N PHE A 507 7.56 -1.89 29.79
CA PHE A 507 7.12 -3.15 30.38
C PHE A 507 7.30 -4.27 29.36
N VAL A 508 7.92 -5.36 29.79
CA VAL A 508 8.07 -6.61 29.04
C VAL A 508 7.08 -7.62 29.56
#